data_AF-A0A809X6I4-F1
#
_entry.id   AF-A0A809X6I4-F1
#
_cell.length_a   1.000
_cell.length_b   1.000
_cell.length_c   1.000
_cell.angle_alpha   90.00
_cell.angle_beta   90.00
_cell.angle_gamma   90.00
#
_symmetry.space_group_name_H-M   'P 1'
#
loop_
_entity.id
_entity.type
_entity.pdbx_description
1 polymer ?
#
loop_
_entity_poly.entity_id
_entity_poly.type
_entity_poly.pdbx_seq_one_letter_code
_entity_poly.pdbx_strand_id
1 'polypeptide(L)'
;MRALFTLPIFATFSLAIATFTLAFIASTPARAFGTSHAFCLTGDEWPGLSNCRFDTYAQCQASASGRALTCIANPYFAGQSDDLYAYQNRPRGLTPGYSWPR
;
A
#
# COMPACT_ATOMS: atom_id res chain seq x y z
N MET A 1 -9.76 47.29 17.47
CA MET A 1 -9.98 46.81 16.10
C MET A 1 -8.95 45.74 15.69
N ARG A 2 -8.80 44.61 16.42
CA ARG A 2 -7.78 43.58 16.12
C ARG A 2 -8.19 42.15 16.52
N ALA A 3 -9.47 41.79 16.41
CA ALA A 3 -9.94 40.46 16.85
C ALA A 3 -10.78 39.69 15.81
N LEU A 4 -11.05 40.28 14.63
CA LEU A 4 -11.92 39.68 13.61
C LEU A 4 -11.16 38.99 12.46
N PHE A 5 -9.85 39.25 12.31
CA PHE A 5 -9.01 38.67 11.25
C PHE A 5 -8.29 37.37 11.64
N THR A 6 -8.30 36.99 12.92
CA THR A 6 -7.67 35.75 13.40
C THR A 6 -8.52 34.50 13.18
N LEU A 7 -9.86 34.62 13.15
CA LEU A 7 -10.77 33.50 12.91
C LEU A 7 -10.61 32.76 11.56
N PRO A 8 -10.52 33.44 10.39
CA PRO A 8 -10.45 32.73 9.10
C PRO A 8 -9.10 32.01 8.90
N ILE A 9 -8.04 32.51 9.56
CA ILE A 9 -6.70 31.93 9.49
C ILE A 9 -6.66 30.61 10.27
N PHE A 10 -7.24 30.55 11.47
CA PHE A 10 -7.32 29.29 12.23
C PHE A 10 -8.20 28.26 11.54
N ALA A 11 -9.36 28.66 10.99
CA ALA A 11 -10.26 27.73 10.30
C ALA A 11 -9.64 27.10 9.04
N THR A 12 -8.86 27.87 8.28
CA THR A 12 -8.14 27.37 7.10
C THR A 12 -6.95 26.49 7.48
N PHE A 13 -6.23 26.84 8.54
CA PHE A 13 -5.13 26.02 9.05
C PHE A 13 -5.62 24.65 9.55
N SER A 14 -6.76 24.61 10.24
CA SER A 14 -7.38 23.35 10.68
C SER A 14 -7.81 22.46 9.52
N LEU A 15 -8.34 23.04 8.44
CA LEU A 15 -8.73 22.27 7.25
C LEU A 15 -7.50 21.72 6.50
N ALA A 16 -6.41 22.49 6.45
CA ALA A 16 -5.15 22.05 5.84
C ALA A 16 -4.44 20.95 6.66
N ILE A 17 -4.53 20.99 8.00
CA ILE A 17 -3.97 19.92 8.84
C ILE A 17 -4.82 18.65 8.72
N ALA A 18 -6.15 18.76 8.65
CA ALA A 18 -7.04 17.61 8.52
C ALA A 18 -6.82 16.81 7.23
N THR A 19 -6.35 17.44 6.14
CA THR A 19 -5.99 16.74 4.90
C THR A 19 -4.57 16.16 4.92
N PHE A 20 -3.66 16.70 5.73
CA PHE A 20 -2.26 16.28 5.79
C PHE A 20 -2.00 15.07 6.71
N THR A 21 -2.89 14.81 7.68
CA THR A 21 -2.73 13.72 8.67
C THR A 21 -2.85 12.30 8.08
N LEU A 22 -3.39 12.14 6.86
CA LEU A 22 -3.47 10.83 6.21
C LEU A 22 -2.14 10.35 5.60
N ALA A 23 -1.17 11.25 5.41
CA ALA A 23 0.05 10.92 4.66
C ALA A 23 1.18 10.27 5.51
N PHE A 24 1.07 10.25 6.85
CA PHE A 24 2.21 9.94 7.73
C PHE A 24 2.16 8.59 8.48
N ILE A 25 1.14 7.74 8.27
CA ILE A 25 0.93 6.53 9.10
C ILE A 25 1.65 5.28 8.57
N ALA A 26 2.44 5.36 7.49
CA ALA A 26 2.99 4.17 6.82
C ALA A 26 4.50 3.95 7.05
N SER A 27 5.00 4.07 8.28
CA SER A 27 6.37 3.65 8.64
C SER A 27 6.34 2.40 9.52
N THR A 28 6.22 1.22 8.91
CA THR A 28 6.38 -0.05 9.63
C THR A 28 7.88 -0.37 9.87
N PRO A 29 8.24 -1.20 10.86
CA PRO A 29 9.62 -1.60 11.11
C PRO A 29 10.14 -2.56 10.02
N ALA A 30 11.45 -2.54 9.75
CA ALA A 30 12.16 -3.49 8.88
C ALA A 30 12.15 -4.91 9.47
N ARG A 31 11.08 -5.67 9.23
CA ARG A 31 11.00 -7.11 9.51
C ARG A 31 11.40 -7.87 8.24
N ALA A 32 11.73 -9.15 8.31
CA ALA A 32 11.83 -9.97 7.10
C ALA A 32 10.43 -10.01 6.44
N PHE A 33 10.19 -9.06 5.54
CA PHE A 33 8.87 -8.73 4.97
C PHE A 33 8.27 -9.86 4.12
N GLY A 34 9.08 -10.86 3.78
CA GLY A 34 8.72 -11.90 2.84
C GLY A 34 7.57 -12.81 3.28
N THR A 35 7.22 -12.93 4.57
CA THR A 35 6.19 -13.90 5.01
C THR A 35 4.99 -13.26 5.72
N SER A 36 5.11 -12.01 6.15
CA SER A 36 4.15 -11.36 7.05
C SER A 36 3.05 -10.59 6.32
N HIS A 37 3.25 -10.25 5.05
CA HIS A 37 2.34 -9.43 4.27
C HIS A 37 1.83 -10.17 3.04
N ALA A 38 0.57 -9.97 2.69
CA ALA A 38 -0.10 -10.71 1.63
C ALA A 38 0.24 -10.22 0.21
N PHE A 39 0.79 -9.01 0.05
CA PHE A 39 1.06 -8.39 -1.25
C PHE A 39 2.44 -7.74 -1.35
N CYS A 40 3.00 -7.79 -2.55
CA CYS A 40 4.32 -7.28 -2.92
C CYS A 40 4.24 -6.36 -4.14
N LEU A 41 5.09 -5.34 -4.17
CA LEU A 41 5.29 -4.44 -5.31
C LEU A 41 6.45 -4.95 -6.17
N THR A 42 6.20 -5.14 -7.47
CA THR A 42 7.21 -5.55 -8.44
C THR A 42 7.23 -4.60 -9.64
N GLY A 43 8.35 -4.46 -10.31
CA GLY A 43 8.47 -3.66 -11.52
C GLY A 43 9.92 -3.46 -11.92
N ASP A 44 10.17 -2.50 -12.80
CA ASP A 44 11.52 -2.24 -13.30
C ASP A 44 12.46 -1.72 -12.18
N GLU A 45 11.94 -0.83 -11.33
CA GLU A 45 12.65 -0.31 -10.15
C GLU A 45 12.88 -1.39 -9.07
N TRP A 46 12.02 -2.43 -9.06
CA TRP A 46 11.94 -3.46 -8.03
C TRP A 46 11.70 -4.82 -8.68
N PRO A 47 12.74 -5.46 -9.23
CA PRO A 47 12.58 -6.70 -9.96
C PRO A 47 12.20 -7.86 -9.03
N GLY A 48 11.27 -8.71 -9.50
CA GLY A 48 10.89 -9.93 -8.79
C GLY A 48 9.95 -9.70 -7.61
N LEU A 49 10.00 -10.59 -6.61
CA LEU A 49 9.14 -10.53 -5.43
C LEU A 49 9.70 -9.53 -4.40
N SER A 50 9.50 -8.25 -4.67
CA SER A 50 10.10 -7.14 -3.93
C SER A 50 9.08 -6.36 -3.12
N ASN A 51 9.54 -5.61 -2.11
CA ASN A 51 8.72 -4.68 -1.33
C ASN A 51 7.36 -5.27 -0.87
N CYS A 52 7.42 -6.39 -0.15
CA CYS A 52 6.28 -7.12 0.39
C CYS A 52 5.80 -6.51 1.71
N ARG A 53 5.23 -5.32 1.69
CA ARG A 53 4.83 -4.58 2.90
C ARG A 53 3.31 -4.35 3.00
N PHE A 54 2.53 -4.85 2.05
CA PHE A 54 1.12 -4.52 1.94
C PHE A 54 0.24 -5.67 2.38
N ASP A 55 -0.69 -5.38 3.27
CA ASP A 55 -1.66 -6.36 3.76
C ASP A 55 -2.89 -6.46 2.84
N THR A 56 -3.22 -5.37 2.13
CA THR A 56 -4.36 -5.31 1.20
C THR A 56 -3.94 -5.00 -0.23
N TYR A 57 -4.69 -5.50 -1.21
CA TYR A 57 -4.39 -5.27 -2.63
C TYR A 57 -4.54 -3.79 -3.00
N ALA A 58 -5.55 -3.12 -2.46
CA ALA A 58 -5.80 -1.70 -2.69
C ALA A 58 -4.65 -0.82 -2.18
N GLN A 59 -4.06 -1.16 -1.03
CA GLN A 59 -2.93 -0.43 -0.47
C GLN A 59 -1.66 -0.59 -1.33
N CYS A 60 -1.44 -1.80 -1.85
CA CYS A 60 -0.39 -2.04 -2.84
C CYS A 60 -0.65 -1.21 -4.12
N GLN A 61 -1.87 -1.25 -4.66
CA GLN A 61 -2.21 -0.58 -5.92
C GLN A 61 -2.09 0.95 -5.82
N ALA A 62 -2.47 1.52 -4.68
CA ALA A 62 -2.25 2.94 -4.42
C ALA A 62 -0.76 3.31 -4.46
N SER A 63 0.10 2.42 -3.94
CA SER A 63 1.55 2.61 -3.94
C SER A 63 2.19 2.38 -5.32
N ALA A 64 1.61 1.50 -6.13
CA ALA A 64 1.97 1.30 -7.53
C ALA A 64 1.53 2.47 -8.42
N SER A 65 0.45 3.17 -8.05
CA SER A 65 -0.15 4.19 -8.91
C SER A 65 0.85 5.32 -9.26
N GLY A 66 0.92 5.64 -10.56
CA GLY A 66 1.85 6.65 -11.08
C GLY A 66 3.32 6.21 -11.12
N ARG A 67 3.61 4.96 -10.74
CA ARG A 67 4.93 4.34 -10.81
C ARG A 67 4.78 3.14 -11.75
N ALA A 68 5.76 2.83 -12.59
CA ALA A 68 5.70 1.68 -13.51
C ALA A 68 5.86 0.35 -12.75
N LEU A 69 5.04 0.14 -11.73
CA LEU A 69 5.05 -0.96 -10.78
C LEU A 69 3.72 -1.71 -10.85
N THR A 70 3.76 -2.96 -10.42
CA THR A 70 2.66 -3.91 -10.42
C THR A 70 2.53 -4.52 -9.04
N CYS A 71 1.30 -4.86 -8.66
CA CYS A 71 1.00 -5.56 -7.44
C CYS A 71 0.81 -7.04 -7.68
N ILE A 72 1.53 -7.85 -6.92
CA ILE A 72 1.42 -9.30 -6.95
C ILE A 72 1.13 -9.81 -5.54
N ALA A 73 0.35 -10.88 -5.46
CA ALA A 73 0.18 -11.57 -4.19
C ALA A 73 1.51 -12.22 -3.77
N ASN A 74 1.74 -12.34 -2.47
CA ASN A 74 2.94 -12.95 -1.90
C ASN A 74 2.74 -14.47 -1.71
N PRO A 75 3.42 -15.35 -2.46
CA PRO A 75 3.27 -16.81 -2.32
C PRO A 75 3.84 -17.34 -1.00
N TYR A 76 4.68 -16.56 -0.30
CA TYR A 76 5.27 -16.94 0.99
C TYR A 76 4.49 -16.39 2.19
N PHE A 77 3.35 -15.74 1.95
CA PHE A 77 2.49 -15.25 3.03
C PHE A 77 2.00 -16.42 3.89
N ALA A 78 2.28 -16.34 5.19
CA ALA A 78 1.94 -17.37 6.16
C ALA A 78 0.80 -16.96 7.11
N GLY A 79 0.26 -15.74 6.95
CA GLY A 79 -0.79 -15.17 7.78
C GLY A 79 -2.19 -15.44 7.25
N GLN A 80 -3.21 -14.91 7.92
CA GLN A 80 -4.56 -14.82 7.35
C GLN A 80 -4.78 -13.42 6.80
N SER A 81 -5.45 -13.34 5.66
CA SER A 81 -5.86 -12.10 5.01
C SER A 81 -7.36 -12.15 4.81
N ASP A 82 -8.04 -11.02 4.91
CA ASP A 82 -9.45 -10.89 4.50
C ASP A 82 -9.57 -10.58 2.99
N ASP A 83 -8.50 -10.07 2.39
CA ASP A 83 -8.46 -9.71 0.97
C ASP A 83 -8.63 -10.91 0.03
N LEU A 84 -9.60 -10.81 -0.87
CA LEU A 84 -9.92 -11.82 -1.88
C LEU A 84 -8.75 -12.16 -2.83
N TYR A 85 -7.80 -11.23 -3.00
CA TYR A 85 -6.66 -11.38 -3.91
C TYR A 85 -5.43 -12.01 -3.26
N ALA A 86 -5.44 -12.23 -1.94
CA ALA A 86 -4.31 -12.83 -1.25
C ALA A 86 -4.16 -14.30 -1.62
N TYR A 87 -2.91 -14.81 -1.63
CA TYR A 87 -2.62 -16.18 -2.02
C TYR A 87 -3.37 -17.22 -1.19
N GLN A 88 -3.54 -16.96 0.11
CA GLN A 88 -4.22 -17.88 1.03
C GLN A 88 -5.73 -18.01 0.77
N ASN A 89 -6.33 -16.96 0.20
CA ASN A 89 -7.76 -16.91 -0.15
C ASN A 89 -8.05 -17.37 -1.59
N ARG A 90 -7.01 -17.77 -2.33
CA ARG A 90 -7.14 -18.11 -3.73
C ARG A 90 -7.77 -19.49 -3.91
N PRO A 91 -8.94 -19.61 -4.57
CA PRO A 91 -9.40 -20.92 -5.00
C PRO A 91 -8.33 -21.51 -5.94
N ARG A 92 -7.91 -22.76 -5.70
CA ARG A 92 -6.74 -23.44 -6.31
C ARG A 92 -6.69 -23.48 -7.85
N GLY A 93 -7.66 -22.88 -8.56
CA GLY A 93 -7.71 -22.77 -10.03
C GLY A 93 -7.42 -21.38 -10.60
N LEU A 94 -7.29 -20.33 -9.78
CA LEU A 94 -6.81 -19.04 -10.26
C LEU A 94 -5.29 -19.07 -10.07
N THR A 95 -4.48 -19.19 -11.12
CA THR A 95 -3.02 -18.90 -11.09
C THR A 95 -2.87 -17.42 -11.41
N PRO A 96 -2.08 -16.60 -10.71
CA PRO A 96 -2.03 -15.18 -11.06
C PRO A 96 -1.25 -15.20 -12.36
N GLY A 97 -1.87 -14.75 -13.44
CA GLY A 97 -1.24 -14.68 -14.75
C GLY A 97 -0.12 -13.64 -14.71
N TYR A 98 0.98 -13.93 -14.02
CA TYR A 98 2.23 -13.20 -14.17
C TYR A 98 2.94 -13.83 -15.36
N SER A 99 2.57 -13.42 -16.56
CA SER A 99 3.45 -13.57 -17.72
C SER A 99 4.64 -12.64 -17.50
N TRP A 100 5.75 -13.19 -17.00
CA TRP A 100 7.03 -12.48 -16.93
C TRP A 100 7.44 -12.04 -18.34
N PRO A 101 7.57 -10.74 -18.65
CA PRO A 101 8.24 -10.32 -19.87
C PRO A 101 9.71 -10.76 -19.77
N ARG A 102 10.19 -11.52 -20.76
CA ARG A 102 11.62 -11.81 -20.92
C ARG A 102 12.37 -10.59 -21.43
#